data_AF-A0A7J6KIB7-F1
#
_entry.id   AF-A0A7J6KIB7-F1
#
_cell.length_a   1.000
_cell.length_b   1.000
_cell.length_c   1.000
_cell.angle_alpha   90.00
_cell.angle_beta   90.00
_cell.angle_gamma   90.00
#
_symmetry.space_group_name_H-M   'P 1'
#
loop_
_entity.id
_entity.type
_entity.pdbx_description
1 polymer ?
#
loop_
_entity_poly.entity_id
_entity_poly.type
_entity_poly.pdbx_seq_one_letter_code
_entity_poly.pdbx_strand_id
1 'polypeptide(L)'
;FSPKIKPGKVYLIRSGRGIAIKAAHKSFNPDGAFELSINSPNVRIEDAQDCHLPTSIYKLRDIASIPALASEGRTRVDVCGVVVQEGADHGANASRGTNIMIEDQTGVIQ
;
A
#
# COMPACT_ATOMS: atom_id res chain seq x y z
N PHE A 1 -5.64 5.60 15.63
CA PHE A 1 -4.81 6.60 14.93
C PHE A 1 -5.44 7.11 13.64
N SER A 2 -6.29 6.33 12.96
CA SER A 2 -7.28 6.94 12.03
C SER A 2 -8.20 7.88 12.83
N PRO A 3 -8.51 9.11 12.35
CA PRO A 3 -8.20 9.68 11.04
C PRO A 3 -6.91 10.54 10.96
N LYS A 4 -6.06 10.53 11.99
CA LYS A 4 -4.90 11.44 12.12
C LYS A 4 -3.75 11.16 11.15
N ILE A 5 -3.55 9.91 10.76
CA ILE A 5 -2.49 9.50 9.81
C ILE A 5 -3.09 9.41 8.41
N LYS A 6 -2.50 10.11 7.44
CA LYS A 6 -2.91 10.13 6.04
C LYS A 6 -1.78 9.60 5.13
N PRO A 7 -2.08 8.83 4.08
CA PRO A 7 -1.10 8.44 3.07
C PRO A 7 -0.39 9.67 2.46
N GLY A 8 0.88 9.53 2.10
CA GLY A 8 1.67 10.57 1.45
C GLY A 8 2.13 11.72 2.36
N LYS A 9 1.93 11.62 3.68
CA LYS A 9 2.43 12.57 4.67
C LYS A 9 3.52 11.94 5.52
N VAL A 10 4.42 12.78 6.03
CA VAL A 10 5.53 12.36 6.90
C VAL A 10 5.19 12.66 8.35
N TYR A 11 5.44 11.68 9.23
CA TYR A 11 5.13 11.77 10.65
C TYR A 11 6.34 11.41 11.49
N LEU A 12 6.52 12.13 12.61
CA LEU A 12 7.42 11.76 13.68
C LEU A 12 6.67 10.86 14.67
N ILE A 13 7.11 9.60 14.78
CA ILE A 13 6.59 8.66 15.79
C ILE A 13 7.61 8.58 16.91
N ARG A 14 7.31 9.15 18.08
CA ARG A 14 8.26 9.14 19.20
C ARG A 14 8.16 7.84 19.99
N SER A 15 9.31 7.18 20.15
CA SER A 15 9.44 5.97 20.96
C SER A 15 9.08 6.23 22.42
N GLY A 16 8.23 5.36 22.96
CA GLY A 16 7.72 5.42 24.33
C GLY A 16 7.02 4.12 24.71
N ARG A 17 6.51 4.04 25.94
CA ARG A 17 5.72 2.87 26.38
C ARG A 17 4.55 2.66 25.41
N GLY A 18 4.42 1.43 24.91
CA GLY A 18 3.35 1.05 23.98
C GLY A 18 3.75 0.99 22.50
N ILE A 19 5.04 1.10 22.16
CA ILE A 19 5.56 0.67 20.85
C ILE A 19 6.28 -0.67 21.00
N ALA A 20 6.00 -1.61 20.10
CA ALA A 20 6.73 -2.86 19.99
C ALA A 20 7.31 -3.00 18.57
N ILE A 21 8.55 -3.50 18.47
CA ILE A 21 9.19 -3.86 17.21
C ILE A 21 9.25 -5.39 17.16
N LYS A 22 8.76 -5.99 16.09
CA LYS A 22 8.69 -7.46 15.89
C LYS A 22 9.23 -7.82 14.52
N ALA A 23 9.57 -9.10 14.32
CA ALA A 23 9.87 -9.60 12.98
C ALA A 23 8.66 -9.42 12.06
N ALA A 24 8.89 -9.02 10.80
CA ALA A 24 7.81 -8.78 9.85
C ALA A 24 7.09 -10.08 9.45
N HIS A 25 5.77 -10.00 9.28
CA HIS A 25 4.99 -11.13 8.80
C HIS A 25 5.14 -11.23 7.28
N LYS A 26 5.95 -12.20 6.83
CA LYS A 26 6.40 -12.30 5.43
C LYS A 26 5.29 -12.44 4.38
N SER A 27 4.11 -12.95 4.77
CA SER A 27 2.95 -13.00 3.86
C SER A 27 2.32 -11.64 3.56
N PHE A 28 2.56 -10.62 4.39
CA PHE A 28 2.00 -9.26 4.24
C PHE A 28 3.07 -8.21 3.94
N ASN A 29 4.29 -8.43 4.45
CA ASN A 29 5.45 -7.57 4.26
C ASN A 29 6.67 -8.43 3.88
N PRO A 30 6.74 -8.93 2.62
CA PRO A 30 7.77 -9.89 2.20
C PRO A 30 9.19 -9.30 2.31
N ASP A 31 9.34 -8.03 1.93
CA ASP A 31 10.63 -7.33 1.90
C ASP A 31 11.04 -6.74 3.26
N GLY A 32 10.09 -6.52 4.19
CA GLY A 32 10.38 -5.91 5.47
C GLY A 32 11.12 -6.86 6.43
N ALA A 33 12.17 -6.38 7.11
CA ALA A 33 12.83 -7.16 8.15
C ALA A 33 12.01 -7.16 9.46
N PHE A 34 11.42 -6.01 9.80
CA PHE A 34 10.67 -5.79 11.04
C PHE A 34 9.38 -5.04 10.79
N GLU A 35 8.48 -5.11 11.75
CA GLU A 35 7.23 -4.36 11.83
C GLU A 35 7.12 -3.64 13.17
N LEU A 36 6.50 -2.45 13.13
CA LEU A 36 6.22 -1.65 14.31
C LEU A 36 4.73 -1.78 14.66
N SER A 37 4.43 -2.20 15.90
CA SER A 37 3.08 -2.24 16.45
C SER A 37 2.88 -1.13 17.48
N ILE A 38 1.81 -0.35 17.34
CA ILE A 38 1.41 0.68 18.31
C ILE A 38 0.28 0.14 19.19
N ASN A 39 0.62 -0.19 20.44
CA ASN A 39 -0.24 -0.88 21.40
C ASN A 39 -0.84 0.07 22.46
N SER A 40 -0.55 1.37 22.38
CA SER A 40 -1.06 2.36 23.33
C SER A 40 -1.59 3.58 22.59
N PRO A 41 -2.75 4.13 23.00
CA PRO A 41 -3.27 5.37 22.43
C PRO A 41 -2.41 6.60 22.81
N ASN A 42 -1.51 6.46 23.79
CA ASN A 42 -0.66 7.55 24.29
C ASN A 42 0.63 7.75 23.48
N VAL A 43 0.86 6.95 22.44
CA VAL A 43 2.00 7.16 21.53
C VAL A 43 1.81 8.48 20.79
N ARG A 44 2.82 9.35 20.88
CA ARG A 44 2.81 10.67 20.24
C ARG A 44 3.22 10.51 18.77
N ILE A 45 2.32 10.96 17.90
CA ILE A 45 2.52 11.03 16.45
C ILE A 45 2.31 12.49 16.06
N GLU A 46 3.33 13.11 15.49
CA GLU A 46 3.36 14.53 15.13
C GLU A 46 3.63 14.67 13.63
N ASP A 47 3.08 15.69 12.97
CA ASP A 47 3.42 16.00 11.58
C ASP A 47 4.90 16.44 11.52
N ALA A 48 5.65 15.84 10.59
CA ALA A 48 7.02 16.25 10.34
C ALA A 48 7.04 17.23 9.16
N GLN A 49 7.19 18.52 9.46
CA GLN A 49 7.37 19.55 8.44
C GLN A 49 8.82 19.52 7.92
N ASP A 50 9.01 19.94 6.66
CA ASP A 50 10.32 20.15 6.02
C ASP A 50 11.27 18.95 5.99
N CYS A 51 10.72 17.74 5.98
CA CYS A 51 11.49 16.51 5.85
C CYS A 51 11.59 16.09 4.37
N HIS A 52 12.79 16.17 3.78
CA HIS A 52 13.08 15.61 2.46
C HIS A 52 13.32 14.10 2.55
N LEU A 53 12.26 13.33 2.80
CA LEU A 53 12.32 11.87 2.73
C LEU A 53 12.05 11.40 1.30
N PRO A 54 12.63 10.25 0.89
CA PRO A 54 12.26 9.61 -0.36
C PRO A 54 10.76 9.36 -0.40
N THR A 55 10.12 9.79 -1.47
CA THR A 55 8.76 9.36 -1.80
C THR A 55 8.76 7.85 -2.08
N SER A 56 7.60 7.21 -1.96
CA SER A 56 7.43 5.78 -2.28
C SER A 56 8.15 5.41 -3.58
N ILE A 57 9.09 4.47 -3.48
CA ILE A 57 9.80 3.92 -4.64
C ILE A 57 8.94 2.77 -5.16
N TYR A 58 8.40 2.92 -6.36
CA TYR A 58 7.59 1.90 -7.01
C TYR A 58 8.45 1.07 -7.95
N LYS A 59 8.31 -0.27 -7.89
CA LYS A 59 8.93 -1.17 -8.86
C LYS A 59 7.91 -1.50 -9.94
N LEU A 60 7.65 -0.50 -10.80
CA LEU A 60 6.62 -0.60 -11.83
C LEU A 60 6.86 -1.78 -12.76
N ARG A 61 5.80 -2.52 -13.04
CA ARG A 61 5.74 -3.60 -14.02
C ARG A 61 4.72 -3.24 -15.10
N ASP A 62 5.01 -3.68 -16.32
CA ASP A 62 4.05 -3.60 -17.42
C ASP A 62 2.87 -4.54 -17.15
N ILE A 63 1.66 -4.08 -17.45
CA ILE A 63 0.41 -4.82 -17.26
C ILE A 63 0.44 -6.14 -18.04
N ALA A 64 1.05 -6.13 -19.22
CA ALA A 64 1.27 -7.32 -20.05
C ALA A 64 2.03 -8.46 -19.34
N SER A 65 2.87 -8.13 -18.34
CA SER A 65 3.70 -9.11 -17.61
C SER A 65 2.98 -9.79 -16.44
N ILE A 66 1.83 -9.24 -16.00
CA ILE A 66 1.09 -9.70 -14.81
C ILE A 66 0.59 -11.15 -14.92
N PRO A 67 0.05 -11.62 -16.06
CA PRO A 67 -0.46 -13.00 -16.15
C PRO A 67 0.59 -14.06 -15.88
N ALA A 68 1.84 -13.82 -16.30
CA ALA A 68 2.96 -14.72 -16.02
C ALA A 68 3.27 -14.78 -14.52
N LEU A 69 3.26 -13.62 -13.84
CA LEU A 69 3.52 -13.51 -12.39
C LEU A 69 2.40 -14.12 -11.55
N ALA A 70 1.14 -14.04 -12.02
CA ALA A 70 0.00 -14.63 -11.33
C ALA A 70 0.03 -16.16 -11.32
N SER A 71 0.75 -16.79 -12.26
CA SER A 71 0.91 -18.25 -12.30
C SER A 71 1.70 -18.81 -11.10
N GLU A 72 2.45 -17.95 -10.40
CA GLU A 72 3.26 -18.29 -9.22
C GLU A 72 2.50 -18.10 -7.89
N GLY A 73 1.23 -17.68 -7.94
CA GLY A 73 0.36 -17.49 -6.77
C GLY A 73 0.07 -16.02 -6.46
N ARG A 74 -0.16 -15.72 -5.17
CA ARG A 74 -0.48 -14.35 -4.71
C ARG A 74 0.79 -13.50 -4.66
N THR A 75 1.05 -12.76 -5.73
CA THR A 75 2.22 -11.89 -5.87
C THR A 75 1.82 -10.42 -5.80
N ARG A 76 2.59 -9.61 -5.06
CA ARG A 76 2.41 -8.15 -5.02
C ARG A 76 3.12 -7.52 -6.22
N VAL A 77 2.41 -6.66 -6.95
CA VAL A 77 2.94 -5.91 -8.10
C VAL A 77 2.62 -4.43 -7.95
N ASP A 78 3.51 -3.57 -8.43
CA ASP A 78 3.25 -2.14 -8.60
C ASP A 78 3.02 -1.88 -10.09
N VAL A 79 1.94 -1.16 -10.42
CA VAL A 79 1.55 -0.85 -11.81
C VAL A 79 1.25 0.65 -11.94
N CYS A 80 1.42 1.18 -13.15
CA CYS A 80 1.03 2.54 -13.51
C CYS A 80 0.35 2.50 -14.88
N GLY A 81 -0.74 3.23 -15.03
CA GLY A 81 -1.49 3.30 -16.27
C GLY A 81 -2.62 4.31 -16.21
N VAL A 82 -3.34 4.44 -17.32
CA VAL A 82 -4.51 5.31 -17.48
C VAL A 82 -5.76 4.49 -17.17
N VAL A 83 -6.67 5.05 -16.38
CA VAL A 83 -7.99 4.45 -16.17
C VAL A 83 -8.82 4.70 -17.42
N VAL A 84 -9.19 3.63 -18.13
CA VAL A 84 -9.97 3.71 -19.38
C VAL A 84 -11.44 3.38 -19.17
N GLN A 85 -11.77 2.65 -18.09
CA GLN A 85 -13.14 2.35 -17.72
C GLN A 85 -13.26 2.12 -16.21
N GLU A 86 -14.31 2.67 -15.61
CA GLU A 86 -14.74 2.35 -14.25
C GLU A 86 -16.07 1.58 -14.31
N GLY A 87 -16.11 0.40 -13.69
CA GLY A 87 -17.31 -0.41 -13.56
C GLY A 87 -18.23 0.12 -12.47
N ALA A 88 -19.48 -0.33 -12.48
CA ALA A 88 -20.40 -0.03 -11.38
C ALA A 88 -19.95 -0.71 -10.08
N ASP A 89 -20.19 -0.04 -8.96
CA ASP A 89 -20.02 -0.62 -7.63
C ASP A 89 -20.85 -1.89 -7.52
N HIS A 90 -20.22 -2.99 -7.09
CA HIS A 90 -20.87 -4.25 -6.84
C HIS A 90 -20.58 -4.74 -5.41
N GLY A 91 -21.46 -5.64 -4.93
CA GLY A 91 -21.33 -6.31 -3.64
C GLY A 91 -22.33 -5.85 -2.57
N ALA A 92 -22.78 -6.81 -1.75
CA ALA A 92 -23.68 -6.58 -0.62
C ALA A 92 -22.91 -6.67 0.71
N ASN A 93 -23.31 -5.82 1.67
CA ASN A 93 -22.94 -5.81 3.09
C ASN A 93 -21.46 -5.57 3.45
N ALA A 94 -20.51 -6.44 3.06
CA ALA A 94 -19.15 -6.46 3.62
C ALA A 94 -17.99 -6.38 2.60
N SER A 95 -18.28 -6.48 1.30
CA SER A 95 -17.28 -6.38 0.24
C SER A 95 -17.85 -5.52 -0.88
N ARG A 96 -17.75 -4.19 -0.73
CA ARG A 96 -17.94 -3.29 -1.86
C ARG A 96 -16.70 -3.37 -2.74
N GLY A 97 -16.90 -3.65 -4.01
CA GLY A 97 -15.86 -3.66 -5.02
C GLY A 97 -16.26 -2.81 -6.20
N THR A 98 -15.25 -2.25 -6.85
CA THR A 98 -15.39 -1.54 -8.12
C THR A 98 -14.34 -2.15 -9.04
N ASN A 99 -14.76 -2.58 -10.23
CA ASN A 99 -13.80 -3.01 -11.24
C ASN A 99 -13.30 -1.76 -11.97
N ILE A 100 -12.00 -1.62 -12.15
CA ILE A 100 -11.41 -0.58 -13.00
C ILE A 100 -10.58 -1.27 -14.07
N MET A 101 -10.62 -0.72 -15.29
CA MET A 101 -9.77 -1.16 -16.39
C MET A 101 -8.65 -0.15 -16.57
N ILE A 102 -7.42 -0.63 -16.53
CA ILE A 102 -6.20 0.18 -16.61
C ILE A 102 -5.43 -0.20 -17.87
N GLU A 103 -5.03 0.80 -18.65
CA GLU A 103 -4.18 0.67 -19.84
C GLU A 103 -2.80 1.27 -19.57
N ASP A 104 -1.73 0.56 -19.92
CA ASP A 104 -0.35 1.09 -19.89
C ASP A 104 0.18 1.40 -21.31
N GLN A 105 1.43 1.82 -21.42
CA GLN A 105 2.06 2.14 -22.72
C GLN A 105 2.15 0.97 -23.71
N THR A 106 1.89 -0.26 -23.28
CA THR A 106 1.88 -1.45 -24.15
C THR A 106 0.53 -1.65 -24.85
N GLY A 107 -0.51 -0.89 -24.47
CA GLY A 107 -1.87 -1.03 -24.99
C GLY A 107 -2.62 -2.25 -24.43
N VAL A 108 -2.07 -2.91 -23.41
CA VAL A 108 -2.75 -4.00 -22.70
C VAL A 108 -3.67 -3.43 -21.64
N ILE A 109 -4.91 -3.92 -21.62
CA ILE A 109 -5.95 -3.50 -20.69
C ILE A 109 -6.27 -4.65 -19.71
N GLN A 110 -6.27 -4.37 -18.41
CA GLN A 110 -6.69 -5.31 -17.35
C GLN A 110 -7.60 -4.63 -16.33
#